data_AF-A0A930F811-F1
#
_entry.id   AF-A0A930F811-F1
#
_cell.length_a   1.000
_cell.length_b   1.000
_cell.length_c   1.000
_cell.angle_alpha   90.00
_cell.angle_beta   90.00
_cell.angle_gamma   90.00
#
_symmetry.space_group_name_H-M   'P 1'
#
loop_
_entity.id
_entity.type
_entity.pdbx_description
1 polymer ?
#
loop_
_entity_poly.entity_id
_entity_poly.type
_entity_poly.pdbx_seq_one_letter_code
_entity_poly.pdbx_strand_id
1 'polypeptide(L)'
;MPEELIVEHCAPTLAGVKTGNLFNCGYSCKEQLMKQIAEINHRFRNCDLRMTVLSYPKDRALIYLYRPSWLKTDLSKEEVVSILKERGYPIDDMSACIDVLSQRIQSSHQRAFPHEIGCFLGYPAEDVRG
;
A
#
# COMPACT_ATOMS: atom_id res chain seq x y z
N MET A 1 11.46 -8.19 -10.46
CA MET A 1 10.12 -8.60 -10.03
C MET A 1 9.40 -9.12 -11.26
N PRO A 2 8.93 -10.39 -11.26
CA PRO A 2 8.16 -10.93 -12.37
C PRO A 2 6.82 -10.22 -12.50
N GLU A 3 6.38 -9.93 -13.73
CA GLU A 3 5.05 -9.31 -13.99
C GLU A 3 3.90 -10.24 -13.58
N GLU A 4 4.09 -11.55 -13.73
CA GLU A 4 3.13 -12.59 -13.31
C GLU A 4 2.77 -12.47 -11.83
N LEU A 5 3.75 -12.13 -10.98
CA LEU A 5 3.55 -11.98 -9.54
C LEU A 5 2.64 -10.78 -9.21
N ILE A 6 2.69 -9.72 -10.04
CA ILE A 6 1.79 -8.57 -9.93
C ILE A 6 0.39 -8.98 -10.36
N VAL A 7 0.25 -9.72 -11.46
CA VAL A 7 -1.07 -10.18 -11.95
C VAL A 7 -1.72 -11.13 -10.95
N GLU A 8 -0.98 -12.12 -10.45
CA GLU A 8 -1.46 -13.12 -9.50
C GLU A 8 -1.95 -12.49 -8.19
N HIS A 9 -1.16 -11.61 -7.59
CA HIS A 9 -1.50 -11.05 -6.29
C HIS A 9 -2.36 -9.79 -6.37
N CYS A 10 -2.33 -9.04 -7.47
CA CYS A 10 -3.04 -7.77 -7.59
C CYS A 10 -4.16 -7.77 -8.61
N ALA A 11 -4.58 -8.93 -9.14
CA ALA A 11 -5.73 -9.04 -10.05
C ALA A 11 -6.96 -8.22 -9.60
N PRO A 12 -7.37 -8.21 -8.31
CA PRO A 12 -8.50 -7.38 -7.87
C PRO A 12 -8.27 -5.87 -8.03
N THR A 13 -7.06 -5.36 -7.77
CA THR A 13 -6.74 -3.93 -7.93
C THR A 13 -6.60 -3.57 -9.41
N LEU A 14 -5.98 -4.45 -10.19
CA LEU A 14 -5.84 -4.30 -11.64
C LEU A 14 -7.21 -4.30 -12.35
N ALA A 15 -8.11 -5.20 -11.94
CA ALA A 15 -9.48 -5.30 -12.45
C ALA A 15 -10.42 -4.19 -11.95
N GLY A 16 -9.96 -3.31 -11.04
CA GLY A 16 -10.80 -2.22 -10.51
C GLY A 16 -11.86 -2.71 -9.53
N VAL A 17 -11.49 -3.61 -8.62
CA VAL A 17 -12.34 -4.13 -7.54
C VAL A 17 -11.88 -3.62 -6.17
N LYS A 18 -10.56 -3.44 -5.97
CA LYS A 18 -9.97 -2.97 -4.70
C LYS A 18 -9.13 -1.72 -4.90
N THR A 19 -9.12 -0.86 -3.87
CA THR A 19 -8.30 0.36 -3.79
C THR A 19 -6.80 0.06 -3.83
N GLY A 20 -6.38 -0.98 -3.10
CA GLY A 20 -4.99 -1.39 -3.09
C GLY A 20 -4.80 -2.83 -2.66
N ASN A 21 -3.60 -3.34 -2.88
CA ASN A 21 -3.21 -4.68 -2.53
C ASN A 21 -1.73 -4.75 -2.12
N LEU A 22 -1.41 -5.73 -1.30
CA LEU A 22 -0.09 -5.96 -0.76
C LEU A 22 0.42 -7.31 -1.22
N PHE A 23 1.69 -7.37 -1.56
CA PHE A 23 2.34 -8.63 -1.88
C PHE A 23 3.81 -8.59 -1.52
N ASN A 24 4.38 -9.76 -1.26
CA ASN A 24 5.80 -9.89 -0.99
C ASN A 24 6.54 -10.24 -2.27
N CYS A 25 7.64 -9.53 -2.53
CA CYS A 25 8.55 -9.85 -3.63
C CYS A 25 9.94 -10.13 -3.06
N GLY A 26 10.54 -11.26 -3.46
CA GLY A 26 11.96 -11.50 -3.20
C GLY A 26 12.81 -10.48 -3.96
N TYR A 27 13.92 -10.03 -3.37
CA TYR A 27 14.86 -9.12 -4.02
C TYR A 27 16.29 -9.40 -3.56
N SER A 28 17.26 -9.22 -4.46
CA SER A 28 18.69 -9.41 -4.16
C SER A 28 19.44 -8.08 -4.02
N CYS A 29 18.92 -7.00 -4.59
CA CYS A 29 19.51 -5.67 -4.58
C CYS A 29 18.40 -4.62 -4.51
N LYS A 30 18.46 -3.73 -3.51
CA LYS A 30 17.44 -2.69 -3.29
C LYS A 30 17.38 -1.71 -4.46
N GLU A 31 18.54 -1.33 -4.98
CA GLU A 31 18.64 -0.39 -6.10
C GLU A 31 17.99 -0.96 -7.36
N GLN A 32 18.18 -2.24 -7.65
CA GLN A 32 17.53 -2.92 -8.77
C GLN A 32 16.02 -3.00 -8.58
N LEU A 33 15.55 -3.33 -7.38
CA LEU A 33 14.11 -3.35 -7.09
C LEU A 33 13.48 -1.97 -7.30
N MET A 34 14.11 -0.91 -6.78
CA MET A 34 13.59 0.45 -6.94
C MET A 34 13.57 0.90 -8.40
N LYS A 35 14.55 0.50 -9.22
CA LYS A 35 14.53 0.74 -10.67
C LYS A 35 13.34 0.04 -11.34
N GLN A 36 13.11 -1.23 -11.02
CA GLN A 36 11.97 -1.99 -11.55
C GLN A 36 10.63 -1.36 -11.16
N ILE A 37 10.51 -0.90 -9.90
CA ILE A 37 9.31 -0.19 -9.44
C ILE A 37 9.10 1.11 -10.21
N ALA A 38 10.16 1.88 -10.47
CA ALA A 38 10.08 3.10 -11.27
C ALA A 38 9.64 2.82 -12.72
N GLU A 39 10.17 1.77 -13.35
CA GLU A 39 9.79 1.33 -14.70
C GLU A 39 8.32 0.88 -14.77
N ILE A 40 7.85 0.13 -13.78
CA ILE A 40 6.45 -0.31 -13.71
C ILE A 40 5.53 0.89 -13.48
N ASN A 41 5.88 1.79 -12.55
CA ASN A 41 5.14 3.03 -12.34
C ASN A 41 5.08 3.87 -13.62
N HIS A 42 6.17 3.92 -14.39
CA HIS A 42 6.22 4.60 -15.69
C HIS A 42 5.24 3.99 -16.70
N ARG A 43 5.08 2.67 -16.72
CA ARG A 43 4.07 1.98 -17.56
C ARG A 43 2.64 2.25 -17.08
N PHE A 44 2.43 2.35 -15.77
CA PHE A 44 1.13 2.59 -15.14
C PHE A 44 0.67 4.05 -15.09
N ARG A 45 1.47 5.01 -15.60
CA ARG A 45 1.16 6.45 -15.52
C ARG A 45 -0.24 6.83 -16.01
N ASN A 46 -0.80 6.09 -16.96
CA ASN A 46 -2.12 6.35 -17.54
C ASN A 46 -3.24 5.45 -16.98
N CYS A 47 -2.96 4.62 -15.97
CA CYS A 47 -3.87 3.57 -15.49
C CYS A 47 -4.40 3.81 -14.06
N ASP A 48 -4.16 4.99 -13.48
CA ASP A 48 -4.42 5.29 -12.06
C ASP A 48 -3.91 4.17 -11.14
N LEU A 49 -2.64 3.79 -11.33
CA LEU A 49 -1.98 2.76 -10.55
C LEU A 49 -0.61 3.27 -10.12
N ARG A 50 -0.26 3.02 -8.86
CA ARG A 50 1.04 3.36 -8.28
C ARG A 50 1.50 2.26 -7.37
N MET A 51 2.79 2.00 -7.43
CA MET A 51 3.46 0.98 -6.65
C MET A 51 4.56 1.60 -5.79
N THR A 52 4.65 1.18 -4.53
CA THR A 52 5.69 1.60 -3.58
C THR A 52 6.09 0.45 -2.66
N VAL A 53 7.26 0.56 -2.02
CA VAL A 53 7.72 -0.39 -1.00
C VAL A 53 7.34 0.12 0.38
N LEU A 54 6.69 -0.70 1.19
CA LEU A 54 6.35 -0.37 2.59
C LEU A 54 7.39 -0.90 3.59
N SER A 55 8.08 -1.99 3.27
CA SER A 55 9.13 -2.52 4.16
C SER A 55 10.07 -3.48 3.44
N TYR A 56 11.24 -3.71 4.04
CA TYR A 56 12.27 -4.65 3.57
C TYR A 56 12.56 -5.74 4.63
N PRO A 57 11.63 -6.67 4.89
CA PRO A 57 11.86 -7.78 5.79
C PRO A 57 12.90 -8.77 5.20
N LYS A 58 14.15 -8.70 5.68
CA LYS A 58 15.26 -9.59 5.25
C LYS A 58 15.48 -9.53 3.73
N ASP A 59 15.24 -10.64 3.04
CA ASP A 59 15.41 -10.89 1.60
C ASP A 59 14.13 -10.62 0.78
N ARG A 60 13.08 -10.10 1.43
CA ARG A 60 11.80 -9.77 0.80
C ARG A 60 11.46 -8.29 0.98
N ALA A 61 10.71 -7.76 0.02
CA ALA A 61 10.12 -6.45 0.08
C ALA A 61 8.60 -6.59 0.11
N LEU A 62 7.95 -5.85 1.01
CA LEU A 62 6.50 -5.71 1.00
C LEU A 62 6.13 -4.58 0.05
N ILE A 63 5.47 -4.93 -1.03
CA ILE A 63 5.05 -4.01 -2.08
C ILE A 63 3.59 -3.67 -1.89
N TYR A 64 3.27 -2.39 -2.08
CA TYR A 64 1.92 -1.86 -2.09
C TYR A 64 1.59 -1.31 -3.48
N LEU A 65 0.62 -1.93 -4.15
CA LEU A 65 0.05 -1.45 -5.41
C LEU A 65 -1.33 -0.88 -5.12
N TYR A 66 -1.59 0.36 -5.53
CA TYR A 66 -2.83 1.06 -5.22
C TYR A 66 -3.26 2.01 -6.33
N ARG A 67 -4.53 2.41 -6.26
CA ARG A 67 -5.13 3.43 -7.11
C ARG A 67 -5.13 4.77 -6.38
N PRO A 68 -4.27 5.74 -6.76
CA PRO A 68 -4.17 7.03 -6.08
C PRO A 68 -5.51 7.76 -5.95
N SER A 69 -6.34 7.75 -7.00
CA SER A 69 -7.63 8.44 -6.95
C SER A 69 -8.59 7.80 -5.94
N TRP A 70 -8.64 6.46 -5.89
CA TRP A 70 -9.52 5.73 -4.97
C TRP A 70 -9.03 5.85 -3.53
N LEU A 71 -7.72 5.72 -3.32
CA LEU A 71 -7.13 5.86 -2.00
C LEU A 71 -7.42 7.26 -1.44
N LYS A 72 -7.30 8.31 -2.26
CA LYS A 72 -7.66 9.66 -1.84
C LYS A 72 -9.13 9.75 -1.39
N THR A 73 -10.05 9.16 -2.15
CA THR A 73 -11.48 9.11 -1.79
C THR A 73 -11.70 8.34 -0.50
N ASP A 74 -11.08 7.17 -0.32
CA ASP A 74 -11.23 6.34 0.86
C ASP A 74 -10.69 7.03 2.11
N LEU A 75 -9.50 7.65 2.03
CA LEU A 75 -8.90 8.40 3.14
C LEU A 75 -9.67 9.67 3.49
N SER A 76 -10.57 10.15 2.61
CA SER A 76 -11.42 11.31 2.86
C SER A 76 -12.75 10.96 3.52
N LYS A 77 -13.08 9.67 3.69
CA LYS A 77 -14.30 9.24 4.39
C LYS A 77 -14.19 9.57 5.88
N GLU A 78 -15.23 10.18 6.45
CA GLU A 78 -15.23 10.67 7.84
C GLU A 78 -14.83 9.59 8.86
N GLU A 79 -15.31 8.36 8.67
CA GLU A 79 -14.98 7.24 9.54
C GLU A 79 -13.50 6.84 9.46
N VAL A 80 -12.94 6.80 8.25
CA VAL A 80 -11.52 6.51 8.01
C VAL A 80 -10.64 7.63 8.57
N VAL A 81 -11.06 8.88 8.38
CA VAL A 81 -10.41 10.05 8.97
C VAL A 81 -10.36 9.96 10.50
N SER A 82 -11.47 9.62 11.16
CA SER A 82 -11.53 9.42 12.61
C SER A 82 -10.54 8.33 13.06
N ILE A 83 -10.56 7.15 12.41
CA ILE A 83 -9.66 6.04 12.73
C ILE A 83 -8.19 6.46 12.60
N LEU A 84 -7.82 7.06 11.47
CA LEU A 84 -6.45 7.43 11.17
C LEU A 84 -5.96 8.57 12.08
N LYS A 85 -6.82 9.55 12.38
CA LYS A 85 -6.50 10.65 13.28
C LYS A 85 -6.31 10.18 14.72
N GLU A 86 -7.18 9.29 15.22
CA GLU A 86 -7.02 8.65 16.54
C GLU A 86 -5.71 7.85 16.63
N ARG A 87 -5.31 7.24 15.51
CA ARG A 87 -4.04 6.53 15.39
C ARG A 87 -2.85 7.46 15.20
N GLY A 88 -3.01 8.77 14.97
CA GLY A 88 -1.92 9.74 14.83
C GLY A 88 -1.37 9.90 13.40
N TYR A 89 -2.18 9.64 12.37
CA TYR A 89 -1.81 9.85 10.97
C TYR A 89 -2.04 11.29 10.49
N PRO A 90 -1.20 11.81 9.59
CA PRO A 90 -1.36 13.12 8.95
C PRO A 90 -2.38 13.05 7.80
N ILE A 91 -3.67 13.03 8.15
CA ILE A 91 -4.81 12.82 7.22
C ILE A 91 -4.90 13.81 6.04
N ASP A 92 -4.26 14.97 6.14
CA ASP A 92 -4.29 16.01 5.10
C ASP A 92 -3.41 15.67 3.90
N ASP A 93 -2.49 14.70 4.04
CA ASP A 93 -1.59 14.26 2.96
C ASP A 93 -1.58 12.73 2.86
N MET A 94 -2.11 12.22 1.73
CA MET A 94 -2.13 10.79 1.42
C MET A 94 -0.73 10.17 1.40
N SER A 95 0.26 10.87 0.86
CA SER A 95 1.65 10.39 0.79
C SER A 95 2.24 10.31 2.19
N ALA A 96 2.04 11.33 3.02
CA ALA A 96 2.47 11.31 4.41
C ALA A 96 1.80 10.20 5.23
N CYS A 97 0.53 9.90 4.93
CA CYS A 97 -0.17 8.75 5.53
C CYS A 97 0.49 7.41 5.12
N ILE A 98 0.87 7.24 3.86
CA ILE A 98 1.59 6.06 3.38
C ILE A 98 2.97 5.96 4.05
N ASP A 99 3.66 7.08 4.25
CA ASP A 99 4.96 7.12 4.93
C ASP A 99 4.84 6.68 6.40
N VAL A 100 3.84 7.15 7.13
CA VAL A 100 3.57 6.70 8.51
C VAL A 100 3.20 5.22 8.55
N LEU A 101 2.38 4.75 7.61
CA LEU A 101 2.05 3.32 7.49
C LEU A 101 3.33 2.48 7.26
N SER A 102 4.19 2.91 6.35
CA SER A 102 5.48 2.29 6.04
C SER A 102 6.37 2.22 7.29
N GLN A 103 6.51 3.32 8.02
CA GLN A 103 7.28 3.37 9.28
C GLN A 103 6.75 2.39 10.34
N ARG A 104 5.42 2.30 10.50
CA ARG A 104 4.80 1.37 11.45
C ARG A 104 5.07 -0.08 11.09
N ILE A 105 4.86 -0.45 9.83
CA ILE A 105 5.12 -1.83 9.35
C ILE A 105 6.58 -2.21 9.60
N GLN A 106 7.52 -1.28 9.37
CA GLN A 106 8.94 -1.52 9.62
C GLN A 106 9.26 -1.67 11.12
N SER A 107 8.59 -0.91 11.99
CA SER A 107 8.82 -0.92 13.45
C SER A 107 8.21 -2.14 14.15
N SER A 108 7.13 -2.73 13.62
CA SER A 108 6.39 -3.83 14.25
C SER A 108 7.10 -5.20 14.26
N HIS A 109 8.38 -5.28 13.86
CA HIS A 109 9.19 -6.51 13.86
C HIS A 109 8.47 -7.75 13.30
N GLN A 110 7.58 -7.57 12.32
CA GLN A 110 6.79 -8.63 11.66
C GLN A 110 5.77 -9.36 12.55
N ARG A 111 5.47 -8.91 13.79
CA ARG A 111 4.54 -9.64 14.69
C ARG A 111 3.05 -9.36 14.42
N ALA A 112 2.70 -8.19 13.89
CA ALA A 112 1.35 -7.89 13.44
C ALA A 112 1.36 -6.70 12.47
N PHE A 113 0.50 -6.75 11.45
CA PHE A 113 0.21 -5.58 10.63
C PHE A 113 -0.62 -4.58 11.44
N PRO A 114 -0.38 -3.26 11.29
CA PRO A 114 -1.28 -2.26 11.86
C PRO A 114 -2.70 -2.50 11.32
N HIS A 115 -3.71 -2.63 12.19
CA HIS A 115 -5.09 -2.91 11.77
C HIS A 115 -5.60 -1.84 10.78
N GLU A 116 -5.19 -0.58 10.96
CA GLU A 116 -5.55 0.52 10.06
C GLU A 116 -5.07 0.35 8.61
N ILE A 117 -4.19 -0.62 8.32
CA ILE A 117 -3.82 -0.96 6.94
C ILE A 117 -5.05 -1.29 6.09
N GLY A 118 -6.12 -1.80 6.71
CA GLY A 118 -7.36 -2.10 6.02
C GLY A 118 -7.98 -0.88 5.32
N CYS A 119 -7.85 0.31 5.91
CA CYS A 119 -8.30 1.57 5.30
C CYS A 119 -7.57 1.84 3.96
N PHE A 120 -6.29 1.51 3.88
CA PHE A 120 -5.49 1.70 2.67
C PHE A 120 -5.81 0.66 1.59
N LEU A 121 -6.29 -0.52 1.99
CA LEU A 121 -6.70 -1.58 1.07
C LEU A 121 -8.14 -1.42 0.56
N GLY A 122 -8.89 -0.45 1.11
CA GLY A 122 -10.29 -0.19 0.78
C GLY A 122 -11.28 -1.09 1.53
N TYR A 123 -10.90 -1.64 2.69
CA TYR A 123 -11.86 -2.33 3.56
C TYR A 123 -12.79 -1.31 4.25
N PRO A 124 -14.04 -1.70 4.55
CA PRO A 124 -14.96 -0.92 5.37
C PRO A 124 -14.35 -0.52 6.72
N ALA A 125 -14.72 0.66 7.22
CA ALA A 125 -14.24 1.15 8.52
C ALA A 125 -14.64 0.24 9.69
N GLU A 126 -15.79 -0.44 9.58
CA GLU A 126 -16.28 -1.43 10.54
C GLU A 126 -15.28 -2.59 10.71
N ASP A 127 -14.77 -3.14 9.61
CA ASP A 127 -13.77 -4.23 9.61
C ASP A 127 -12.43 -3.80 10.23
N VAL A 128 -12.11 -2.50 10.17
CA VAL A 128 -10.85 -1.93 10.68
C VAL A 128 -10.93 -1.59 12.17
N ARG A 129 -12.13 -1.27 12.68
CA ARG A 129 -12.38 -0.97 14.10
C ARG A 129 -12.52 -2.21 14.97
N GLY A 130 -12.82 -3.36 14.37
CA GLY A 130 -13.03 -4.66 15.04
C GLY A 130 -11.85 -5.19 15.83
#